data_AF-A0A830CXJ3-F1
#
_entry.id   AF-A0A830CXJ3-F1
#
_cell.length_a   1.000
_cell.length_b   1.000
_cell.length_c   1.000
_cell.angle_alpha   90.00
_cell.angle_beta   90.00
_cell.angle_gamma   90.00
#
_symmetry.space_group_name_H-M   'P 1'
#
loop_
_entity.id
_entity.type
_entity.pdbx_description
1 polymer ?
#
loop_
_entity_poly.entity_id
_entity_poly.type
_entity_poly.pdbx_seq_one_letter_code
_entity_poly.pdbx_strand_id
1 'polypeptide(L)'
;MAKLSITILLLISSLFIALLLPVAYAGRSKNKVIKFRFFLQDKYRDPNRTVYSVARADVTSSSPTSFGEVCVVNDPLTVGPNHTSKLIGYAQGVIASADFNVPAIHATITFVFTAGKYKGSSFNMVGRNNLFEKFRKIPIVGGTGAFEMARGIITTSNYSSDPATYRATFMYDIIAVAQKL
;
A
#
# COMPACT_ATOMS: atom_id res chain seq x y z
N MET A 1 -41.17 28.58 -42.81
CA MET A 1 -40.14 27.87 -42.00
C MET A 1 -39.17 28.90 -41.46
N ALA A 2 -39.13 29.13 -40.14
CA ALA A 2 -38.24 30.12 -39.54
C ALA A 2 -36.78 29.63 -39.60
N LYS A 3 -35.88 30.42 -40.20
CA LYS A 3 -34.44 30.14 -40.19
C LYS A 3 -33.88 30.53 -38.83
N LEU A 4 -33.48 29.53 -38.04
CA LEU A 4 -32.79 29.78 -36.77
C LEU A 4 -31.41 30.36 -37.06
N SER A 5 -31.11 31.54 -36.52
CA SER A 5 -29.82 32.22 -36.72
C SER A 5 -28.69 31.43 -36.05
N ILE A 6 -27.52 31.38 -36.69
CA ILE A 6 -26.29 30.76 -36.15
C ILE A 6 -25.96 31.31 -34.75
N THR A 7 -26.24 32.60 -34.51
CA THR A 7 -26.04 33.24 -33.21
C THR A 7 -26.90 32.60 -32.11
N ILE A 8 -28.12 32.18 -32.45
CA ILE A 8 -29.05 31.53 -31.50
C ILE A 8 -28.55 30.12 -31.16
N LEU A 9 -28.05 29.36 -32.14
CA LEU A 9 -27.43 28.06 -31.87
C LEU A 9 -26.21 28.17 -30.95
N LEU A 10 -25.35 29.17 -31.18
CA LEU A 10 -24.16 29.38 -30.35
C LEU A 10 -24.53 29.74 -28.91
N LEU A 11 -25.55 30.57 -28.71
CA LEU A 11 -26.07 30.92 -27.38
C LEU A 11 -26.69 29.72 -26.66
N ILE A 12 -27.43 28.86 -27.37
CA ILE A 12 -27.98 27.63 -26.78
C ILE A 12 -26.85 26.66 -26.40
N SER A 13 -25.82 26.51 -27.25
CA SER A 13 -24.68 25.64 -26.94
C SER A 13 -23.87 26.14 -25.74
N SER A 14 -23.64 27.45 -25.61
CA SER A 14 -22.89 28.01 -24.49
C SER A 14 -23.67 27.88 -23.18
N LEU A 15 -24.99 28.05 -23.22
CA LEU A 15 -25.88 27.81 -22.09
C LEU A 15 -25.89 26.33 -21.68
N PHE A 16 -25.93 25.41 -22.64
CA PHE A 16 -25.84 23.96 -22.37
C PHE A 16 -24.51 23.56 -21.72
N ILE A 17 -23.39 24.08 -22.22
CA ILE A 17 -22.05 23.85 -21.62
C ILE A 17 -22.00 24.45 -20.22
N ALA A 18 -22.51 25.66 -20.02
CA ALA A 18 -22.57 26.33 -18.72
C ALA A 18 -23.44 25.58 -17.70
N LEU A 19 -24.48 24.86 -18.13
CA LEU A 19 -25.28 23.98 -17.27
C LEU A 19 -24.60 22.63 -16.98
N LEU A 20 -23.80 22.10 -17.92
CA LEU A 20 -23.08 20.83 -17.74
C LEU A 20 -21.84 20.95 -16.84
N LEU A 21 -21.16 22.11 -16.86
CA LEU A 21 -19.94 22.35 -16.07
C LEU A 21 -20.16 22.18 -14.54
N PRO A 22 -21.21 22.75 -13.92
CA PRO A 22 -21.52 22.55 -12.50
C PRO A 22 -21.85 21.10 -12.15
N VAL A 23 -22.52 20.36 -13.03
CA VAL A 23 -22.84 18.93 -12.81
C VAL A 23 -21.56 18.09 -12.84
N ALA A 24 -20.64 18.38 -13.77
CA ALA A 24 -19.33 17.76 -13.81
C ALA A 24 -18.45 18.15 -12.59
N TYR A 25 -18.58 19.38 -12.09
CA TYR A 25 -17.81 19.87 -10.94
C TYR A 25 -18.38 19.41 -9.59
N ALA A 26 -19.70 19.23 -9.47
CA ALA A 26 -20.39 18.71 -8.30
C ALA A 26 -20.12 17.21 -8.09
N GLY A 27 -19.76 16.47 -9.15
CA GLY A 27 -19.33 15.07 -9.07
C GLY A 27 -17.90 14.85 -8.53
N ARG A 28 -17.16 15.92 -8.18
CA ARG A 28 -15.79 15.78 -7.67
C ARG A 28 -15.82 15.40 -6.19
N SER A 29 -15.74 14.09 -5.92
CA SER A 29 -15.55 13.53 -4.58
C SER A 29 -14.47 14.31 -3.81
N LYS A 30 -14.81 14.80 -2.61
CA LYS A 30 -13.85 15.52 -1.77
C LYS A 30 -12.75 14.54 -1.38
N ASN A 31 -11.49 14.92 -1.51
CA ASN A 31 -10.40 14.08 -1.03
C ASN A 31 -10.20 14.26 0.49
N LYS A 32 -9.79 13.20 1.18
CA LYS A 32 -9.31 13.24 2.56
C LYS A 32 -7.85 12.79 2.63
N VAL A 33 -7.07 13.44 3.49
CA VAL A 33 -5.69 13.05 3.78
C VAL A 33 -5.69 12.14 5.01
N ILE A 34 -5.07 10.97 4.89
CA ILE A 34 -4.93 9.99 5.95
C ILE A 34 -3.46 9.90 6.31
N LYS A 35 -3.15 10.10 7.60
CA LYS A 35 -1.79 9.97 8.15
C LYS A 35 -1.84 9.15 9.43
N PHE A 36 -1.02 8.11 9.51
CA PHE A 36 -0.89 7.29 10.71
C PHE A 36 0.34 6.40 10.61
N ARG A 37 0.71 5.81 11.76
CA ARG A 37 1.81 4.86 11.91
C ARG A 37 1.29 3.53 12.42
N PHE A 38 1.95 2.46 12.02
CA PHE A 38 1.83 1.14 12.64
C PHE A 38 3.16 0.38 12.54
N PHE A 39 3.20 -0.79 13.17
CA PHE A 39 4.36 -1.69 13.16
C PHE A 39 3.96 -3.03 12.57
N LEU A 40 4.80 -3.56 11.69
CA LEU A 40 4.65 -4.89 11.08
C LEU A 40 5.58 -5.86 11.83
N GLN A 41 5.06 -7.04 12.17
CA GLN A 41 5.74 -8.07 12.95
C GLN A 41 6.06 -9.28 12.05
N ASP A 42 7.27 -9.33 11.52
CA ASP A 42 7.73 -10.36 10.59
C ASP A 42 8.38 -11.53 11.34
N LYS A 43 8.05 -12.75 10.92
CA LYS A 43 8.63 -14.00 11.44
C LYS A 43 8.90 -14.95 10.29
N TYR A 44 10.16 -15.12 9.91
CA TYR A 44 10.51 -15.94 8.75
C TYR A 44 10.84 -17.40 9.10
N ARG A 45 11.81 -17.63 10.00
CA ARG A 45 12.24 -18.99 10.39
C ARG A 45 11.84 -19.36 11.83
N ASP A 46 10.89 -18.61 12.39
CA ASP A 46 10.27 -18.90 13.68
C ASP A 46 9.38 -20.15 13.58
N PRO A 47 9.25 -20.97 14.64
CA PRO A 47 8.30 -22.10 14.65
C PRO A 47 6.84 -21.67 14.35
N ASN A 48 6.47 -20.45 14.74
CA ASN A 48 5.20 -19.80 14.45
C ASN A 48 5.37 -18.69 13.40
N ARG A 49 6.15 -18.99 12.34
CA ARG A 49 6.41 -18.09 11.21
C ARG A 49 5.14 -17.62 10.50
N THR A 50 5.22 -16.40 10.00
CA THR A 50 4.19 -15.69 9.24
C THR A 50 4.61 -15.45 7.80
N VAL A 51 5.85 -15.79 7.45
CA VAL A 51 6.41 -15.74 6.10
C VAL A 51 6.87 -17.13 5.67
N TYR A 52 6.46 -17.56 4.47
CA TYR A 52 6.79 -18.86 3.91
C TYR A 52 7.39 -18.72 2.51
N SER A 53 8.55 -19.32 2.29
CA SER A 53 9.13 -19.50 0.96
C SER A 53 8.30 -20.51 0.17
N VAL A 54 7.80 -20.13 -1.00
CA VAL A 54 6.88 -20.93 -1.83
C VAL A 54 7.45 -21.27 -3.21
N ALA A 55 8.45 -20.52 -3.67
CA ALA A 55 9.18 -20.83 -4.89
C ALA A 55 10.62 -20.32 -4.79
N ARG A 56 11.52 -21.03 -5.46
CA ARG A 56 12.96 -20.71 -5.53
C ARG A 56 13.44 -21.00 -6.94
N ALA A 57 14.30 -20.14 -7.47
CA ALA A 57 15.03 -20.39 -8.71
C ALA A 57 16.24 -21.31 -8.45
N ASP A 58 16.79 -21.87 -9.51
CA ASP A 58 18.05 -22.64 -9.50
C ASP A 58 19.22 -21.84 -8.92
N VAL A 59 19.31 -20.54 -9.22
CA VAL A 59 20.34 -19.63 -8.71
C VAL A 59 20.15 -19.23 -7.24
N THR A 60 18.98 -19.45 -6.64
CA THR A 60 18.62 -18.87 -5.34
C THR A 60 19.54 -19.32 -4.21
N SER A 61 20.00 -20.58 -4.20
CA SER A 61 20.90 -21.09 -3.14
C SER A 61 22.32 -20.54 -3.20
N SER A 62 22.80 -20.18 -4.38
CA SER A 62 24.14 -19.59 -4.58
C SER A 62 24.12 -18.07 -4.62
N SER A 63 22.94 -17.45 -4.71
CA SER A 63 22.80 -16.00 -4.78
C SER A 63 23.04 -15.33 -3.43
N PRO A 64 23.91 -14.31 -3.34
CA PRO A 64 24.17 -13.59 -2.08
C PRO A 64 22.93 -12.80 -1.58
N THR A 65 22.00 -12.49 -2.48
CA THR A 65 20.75 -11.77 -2.20
C THR A 65 19.51 -12.68 -2.13
N SER A 66 19.69 -14.00 -2.22
CA SER A 66 18.59 -14.97 -2.42
C SER A 66 17.74 -14.68 -3.66
N PHE A 67 18.32 -14.17 -4.74
CA PHE A 67 17.61 -13.84 -5.98
C PHE A 67 16.72 -15.00 -6.45
N GLY A 68 15.49 -14.68 -6.83
CA GLY A 68 14.50 -15.66 -7.29
C GLY A 68 13.75 -16.41 -6.18
N GLU A 69 14.03 -16.13 -4.90
CA GLU A 69 13.16 -16.57 -3.81
C GLU A 69 11.85 -15.78 -3.81
N VAL A 70 10.72 -16.49 -3.75
CA VAL A 70 9.37 -15.93 -3.61
C VAL A 70 8.77 -16.42 -2.30
N CYS A 71 8.28 -15.48 -1.49
CA CYS A 71 7.61 -15.77 -0.23
C CYS A 71 6.18 -15.23 -0.20
N VAL A 72 5.28 -15.96 0.45
CA VAL A 72 3.96 -15.47 0.88
C VAL A 72 4.05 -14.94 2.31
N VAL A 73 3.31 -13.87 2.58
CA VAL A 73 3.37 -13.10 3.83
C VAL A 73 1.98 -13.00 4.45
N ASN A 74 1.88 -13.19 5.76
CA ASN A 74 0.70 -12.90 6.58
C ASN A 74 1.11 -12.34 7.95
N ASP A 75 1.74 -11.17 7.95
CA ASP A 75 2.35 -10.57 9.13
C ASP A 75 1.37 -9.73 9.95
N PRO A 76 1.34 -9.88 11.29
CA PRO A 76 0.56 -9.02 12.16
C PRO A 76 0.95 -7.54 12.08
N LEU A 77 -0.06 -6.67 12.15
CA LEU A 77 0.11 -5.22 12.32
C LEU A 77 -0.28 -4.81 13.73
N THR A 78 0.58 -4.03 14.39
CA THR A 78 0.38 -3.58 15.78
C THR A 78 0.48 -2.07 15.93
N VAL A 79 -0.17 -1.52 16.97
CA VAL A 79 -0.10 -0.08 17.28
C VAL A 79 1.26 0.37 17.82
N GLY A 80 2.00 -0.55 18.43
CA GLY A 80 3.31 -0.33 19.03
C GLY A 80 4.30 -1.38 18.56
N PRO A 81 5.62 -1.17 18.79
CA PRO A 81 6.66 -2.05 18.29
C PRO A 81 6.68 -3.41 18.98
N ASN A 82 6.23 -3.51 20.23
CA ASN A 82 6.18 -4.77 20.95
C ASN A 82 5.15 -5.73 20.32
N HIS A 83 5.50 -7.01 20.17
CA HIS A 83 4.63 -8.06 19.65
C HIS A 83 3.36 -8.30 20.50
N THR A 84 3.36 -7.88 21.78
CA THR A 84 2.16 -7.91 22.64
C THR A 84 1.28 -6.67 22.49
N SER A 85 1.71 -5.66 21.73
CA SER A 85 0.91 -4.47 21.46
C SER A 85 -0.39 -4.85 20.74
N LYS A 86 -1.41 -4.00 20.90
CA LYS A 86 -2.72 -4.21 20.27
C LYS A 86 -2.59 -4.49 18.77
N LEU A 87 -3.07 -5.66 18.36
CA LEU A 87 -3.25 -6.07 16.97
C LEU A 87 -4.32 -5.19 16.30
N ILE A 88 -4.03 -4.73 15.07
CA ILE A 88 -4.94 -3.88 14.29
C ILE A 88 -5.21 -4.40 12.89
N GLY A 89 -4.50 -5.44 12.45
CA GLY A 89 -4.64 -5.96 11.10
C GLY A 89 -3.50 -6.90 10.70
N TYR A 90 -3.39 -7.12 9.39
CA TYR A 90 -2.37 -7.98 8.78
C TYR A 90 -1.82 -7.35 7.49
N ALA A 91 -0.54 -7.58 7.24
CA ALA A 91 0.06 -7.42 5.92
C ALA A 91 0.03 -8.76 5.19
N GLN A 92 -0.64 -8.81 4.04
CA GLN A 92 -0.89 -10.04 3.30
C GLN A 92 -0.47 -9.88 1.84
N GLY A 93 0.30 -10.82 1.31
CA GLY A 93 0.69 -10.79 -0.10
C GLY A 93 1.95 -11.57 -0.40
N VAL A 94 2.71 -11.08 -1.39
CA VAL A 94 3.89 -11.75 -1.94
C VAL A 94 5.08 -10.80 -1.94
N ILE A 95 6.24 -11.35 -1.59
CA ILE A 95 7.53 -10.71 -1.78
C ILE A 95 8.45 -11.60 -2.60
N ALA A 96 9.31 -11.00 -3.42
CA ALA A 96 10.31 -11.72 -4.19
C ALA A 96 11.66 -11.00 -4.12
N SER A 97 12.72 -11.75 -3.86
CA SER A 97 14.10 -11.24 -3.97
C SER A 97 14.44 -11.03 -5.44
N ALA A 98 14.52 -9.77 -5.86
CA ALA A 98 14.49 -9.37 -7.27
C ALA A 98 15.70 -8.55 -7.72
N ASP A 99 16.75 -8.50 -6.91
CA ASP A 99 17.97 -7.75 -7.18
C ASP A 99 19.19 -8.66 -6.95
N PHE A 100 20.08 -8.73 -7.94
CA PHE A 100 21.27 -9.59 -7.90
C PHE A 100 22.37 -9.04 -6.99
N ASN A 101 22.41 -7.72 -6.81
CA ASN A 101 23.55 -7.03 -6.20
C ASN A 101 23.24 -6.56 -4.78
N VAL A 102 21.99 -6.19 -4.54
CA VAL A 102 21.55 -5.64 -3.25
C VAL A 102 20.43 -6.52 -2.69
N PRO A 103 20.39 -6.79 -1.37
CA PRO A 103 19.27 -7.49 -0.75
C PRO A 103 17.98 -6.64 -0.76
N ALA A 104 17.33 -6.60 -1.92
CA ALA A 104 16.11 -5.87 -2.19
C ALA A 104 15.02 -6.81 -2.68
N ILE A 105 13.82 -6.59 -2.15
CA ILE A 105 12.63 -7.35 -2.53
C ILE A 105 11.72 -6.48 -3.40
N HIS A 106 11.03 -7.10 -4.36
CA HIS A 106 9.79 -6.56 -4.88
C HIS A 106 8.66 -7.01 -3.95
N ALA A 107 7.86 -6.07 -3.46
CA ALA A 107 6.77 -6.34 -2.53
C ALA A 107 5.44 -5.96 -3.16
N THR A 108 4.48 -6.89 -3.15
CA THR A 108 3.07 -6.67 -3.47
C THR A 108 2.25 -7.09 -2.25
N ILE A 109 1.86 -6.11 -1.43
CA ILE A 109 1.29 -6.34 -0.10
C ILE A 109 -0.01 -5.54 0.06
N THR A 110 -1.04 -6.23 0.54
CA THR A 110 -2.29 -5.63 1.02
C THR A 110 -2.23 -5.49 2.54
N PHE A 111 -2.46 -4.29 3.06
CA PHE A 111 -2.62 -4.05 4.49
C PHE A 111 -4.11 -4.10 4.84
N VAL A 112 -4.54 -5.14 5.53
CA VAL A 112 -5.94 -5.40 5.89
C VAL A 112 -6.17 -5.04 7.36
N PHE A 113 -7.01 -4.04 7.63
CA PHE A 113 -7.30 -3.59 9.00
C PHE A 113 -8.51 -4.31 9.58
N THR A 114 -8.34 -4.93 10.75
CA THR A 114 -9.38 -5.72 11.43
C THR A 114 -9.89 -5.07 12.72
N ALA A 115 -9.26 -3.99 13.16
CA ALA A 115 -9.66 -3.24 14.35
C ALA A 115 -9.43 -1.73 14.22
N GLY A 116 -9.96 -0.97 15.18
CA GLY A 116 -9.81 0.48 15.26
C GLY A 116 -10.57 1.24 14.17
N LYS A 117 -10.14 2.49 13.92
CA LYS A 117 -10.80 3.44 13.01
C LYS A 117 -10.94 2.93 11.57
N TYR A 118 -10.03 2.07 11.12
CA TYR A 118 -9.98 1.57 9.75
C TYR A 118 -10.45 0.13 9.60
N LYS A 119 -11.08 -0.44 10.63
CA LYS A 119 -11.62 -1.81 10.58
C LYS A 119 -12.45 -2.05 9.31
N GLY A 120 -12.17 -3.14 8.61
CA GLY A 120 -12.84 -3.53 7.37
C GLY A 120 -12.31 -2.82 6.12
N SER A 121 -11.31 -1.96 6.24
CA SER A 121 -10.67 -1.27 5.11
C SER A 121 -9.30 -1.87 4.80
N SER A 122 -8.80 -1.66 3.58
CA SER A 122 -7.44 -2.05 3.20
C SER A 122 -6.78 -1.07 2.24
N PHE A 123 -5.46 -1.10 2.14
CA PHE A 123 -4.72 -0.45 1.05
C PHE A 123 -3.59 -1.34 0.54
N ASN A 124 -3.15 -1.06 -0.69
CA ASN A 124 -2.15 -1.86 -1.41
C ASN A 124 -0.85 -1.10 -1.59
N MET A 125 0.25 -1.81 -1.38
CA MET A 125 1.61 -1.37 -1.64
C MET A 125 2.23 -2.25 -2.73
N VAL A 126 2.81 -1.62 -3.75
CA VAL A 126 3.57 -2.31 -4.79
C VAL A 126 4.87 -1.55 -5.03
N GLY A 127 6.01 -2.21 -4.89
CA GLY A 127 7.29 -1.60 -5.26
C GLY A 127 8.52 -2.31 -4.71
N ARG A 128 9.68 -1.75 -5.08
CA ARG A 128 11.00 -2.20 -4.63
C ARG A 128 11.26 -1.73 -3.20
N ASN A 129 11.80 -2.63 -2.37
CA ASN A 129 12.11 -2.40 -0.97
C ASN A 129 13.54 -2.90 -0.68
N ASN A 130 14.51 -1.98 -0.64
CA ASN A 130 15.91 -2.29 -0.35
C ASN A 130 16.15 -2.40 1.16
N LEU A 131 16.31 -3.60 1.71
CA LEU A 131 16.27 -3.84 3.15
C LEU A 131 17.38 -3.15 3.95
N PHE A 132 18.46 -2.72 3.28
CA PHE A 132 19.60 -2.02 3.88
C PHE A 132 19.47 -0.48 3.88
N GLU A 133 18.50 0.08 3.15
CA GLU A 133 18.21 1.51 3.23
C GLU A 133 17.49 1.84 4.54
N LYS A 134 17.95 2.90 5.22
CA LYS A 134 17.39 3.35 6.51
C LYS A 134 15.91 3.72 6.40
N PHE A 135 15.53 4.41 5.32
CA PHE A 135 14.15 4.81 5.06
C PHE A 135 13.81 4.47 3.62
N ARG A 136 12.71 3.74 3.43
CA ARG A 136 12.30 3.19 2.13
C ARG A 136 10.92 3.72 1.81
N LYS A 137 10.79 4.38 0.65
CA LYS A 137 9.54 4.96 0.18
C LYS A 137 8.91 4.05 -0.86
N ILE A 138 7.71 3.56 -0.58
CA ILE A 138 7.00 2.63 -1.45
C ILE A 138 5.61 3.21 -1.77
N PRO A 139 5.17 3.21 -3.04
CA PRO A 139 3.87 3.76 -3.42
C PRO A 139 2.69 3.00 -2.80
N ILE A 140 1.64 3.76 -2.46
CA ILE A 140 0.30 3.24 -2.26
C ILE A 140 -0.41 3.31 -3.62
N VAL A 141 -0.83 2.17 -4.13
CA VAL A 141 -1.39 2.04 -5.48
C VAL A 141 -2.92 1.90 -5.51
N GLY A 142 -3.55 1.80 -4.35
CA GLY A 142 -5.00 1.69 -4.24
C GLY A 142 -5.44 1.32 -2.83
N GLY A 143 -6.75 1.23 -2.62
CA GLY A 143 -7.34 0.76 -1.38
C GLY A 143 -8.86 0.70 -1.45
N THR A 144 -9.45 0.16 -0.37
CA THR A 144 -10.88 -0.08 -0.22
C THR A 144 -11.41 0.58 1.06
N GLY A 145 -12.71 0.85 1.11
CA GLY A 145 -13.39 1.35 2.30
C GLY A 145 -12.87 2.73 2.71
N ALA A 146 -12.27 2.85 3.90
CA ALA A 146 -11.69 4.13 4.34
C ALA A 146 -10.57 4.63 3.39
N PHE A 147 -9.95 3.74 2.63
CA PHE A 147 -8.88 4.00 1.67
C PHE A 147 -9.35 3.90 0.20
N GLU A 148 -10.65 4.08 -0.06
CA GLU A 148 -11.18 4.05 -1.43
C GLU A 148 -10.41 5.01 -2.36
N MET A 149 -9.90 4.46 -3.46
CA MET A 149 -9.06 5.19 -4.43
C MET A 149 -7.83 5.88 -3.79
N ALA A 150 -7.28 5.28 -2.73
CA ALA A 150 -6.11 5.79 -2.06
C ALA A 150 -4.89 5.78 -2.96
N ARG A 151 -4.15 6.89 -2.94
CA ARG A 151 -2.82 7.05 -3.53
C ARG A 151 -1.92 7.79 -2.55
N GLY A 152 -0.63 7.49 -2.56
CA GLY A 152 0.27 8.10 -1.57
C GLY A 152 1.57 7.34 -1.43
N ILE A 153 2.21 7.54 -0.28
CA ILE A 153 3.54 7.00 0.00
C ILE A 153 3.52 6.35 1.39
N ILE A 154 4.15 5.18 1.44
CA ILE A 154 4.57 4.49 2.66
C ILE A 154 6.04 4.79 2.87
N THR A 155 6.41 5.21 4.07
CA THR A 155 7.82 5.25 4.49
C THR A 155 8.03 4.15 5.53
N THR A 156 8.94 3.22 5.25
CA THR A 156 9.25 2.12 6.17
C THR A 156 10.73 2.07 6.54
N SER A 157 11.01 1.59 7.75
CA SER A 157 12.35 1.38 8.30
C SER A 157 12.38 0.14 9.19
N ASN A 158 13.57 -0.44 9.37
CA ASN A 158 13.77 -1.52 10.33
C ASN A 158 13.74 -0.89 11.73
N TYR A 159 12.85 -1.35 12.61
CA TYR A 159 12.75 -0.87 13.98
C TYR A 159 13.61 -1.72 14.92
N SER A 160 13.47 -3.03 14.83
CA SER A 160 14.29 -4.00 15.56
C SER A 160 14.37 -5.31 14.81
N SER A 161 15.45 -6.06 15.02
CA SER A 161 15.62 -7.41 14.50
C SER A 161 16.29 -8.26 15.57
N ASP A 162 15.77 -9.47 15.76
CA ASP A 162 16.38 -10.49 16.60
C ASP A 162 16.80 -11.67 15.71
N PRO A 163 18.11 -11.79 15.39
CA PRO A 163 18.62 -12.89 14.59
C PRO A 163 18.44 -14.27 15.23
N ALA A 164 18.38 -14.35 16.56
CA ALA A 164 18.25 -15.63 17.27
C ALA A 164 16.85 -16.24 17.07
N THR A 165 15.83 -15.39 16.98
CA THR A 165 14.44 -15.81 16.80
C THR A 165 13.92 -15.61 15.38
N TYR A 166 14.72 -15.01 14.49
CA TYR A 166 14.33 -14.65 13.12
C TYR A 166 13.08 -13.74 13.08
N ARG A 167 12.99 -12.83 14.05
CA ARG A 167 11.90 -11.88 14.18
C ARG A 167 12.38 -10.49 13.81
N ALA A 168 11.58 -9.78 13.03
CA ALA A 168 11.84 -8.38 12.71
C ALA A 168 10.59 -7.56 12.93
N THR A 169 10.80 -6.34 13.43
CA THR A 169 9.74 -5.33 13.55
C THR A 169 10.09 -4.20 12.60
N PHE A 170 9.14 -3.84 11.75
CA PHE A 170 9.28 -2.74 10.81
C PHE A 170 8.29 -1.64 11.14
N MET A 171 8.74 -0.39 11.14
CA MET A 171 7.87 0.77 11.30
C MET A 171 7.33 1.16 9.92
N TYR A 172 6.05 1.54 9.87
CA TYR A 172 5.38 2.01 8.66
C TYR A 172 4.67 3.34 8.94
N ASP A 173 5.11 4.40 8.25
CA ASP A 173 4.46 5.71 8.22
C ASP A 173 3.68 5.89 6.91
N ILE A 174 2.38 6.16 7.04
CA ILE A 174 1.47 6.26 5.91
C ILE A 174 1.08 7.72 5.68
N ILE A 175 1.16 8.16 4.43
CA ILE A 175 0.52 9.39 3.96
C ILE A 175 -0.25 9.04 2.70
N ALA A 176 -1.58 9.03 2.79
CA ALA A 176 -2.46 8.70 1.69
C ALA A 176 -3.50 9.81 1.44
N VAL A 177 -3.88 9.98 0.17
CA VAL A 177 -5.05 10.75 -0.25
C VAL A 177 -6.08 9.76 -0.76
N ALA A 178 -7.22 9.70 -0.09
CA ALA A 178 -8.34 8.81 -0.44
C ALA A 178 -9.59 9.65 -0.73
N GLN A 179 -10.57 9.04 -1.40
CA GLN A 179 -11.87 9.69 -1.55
C GLN A 179 -12.62 9.75 -0.22
N LYS A 180 -13.31 10.86 -0.01
CA LYS A 180 -14.31 11.03 1.06
C LYS A 180 -15.64 10.60 0.45
N LEU A 181 -15.96 9.33 0.67
CA LEU A 181 -17.31 8.81 0.52
C LEU A 181 -18.23 9.48 1.54
#